data_AF-A0A6A5XFZ3-F1
#
_entry.id   AF-A0A6A5XFZ3-F1
#
_cell.length_a   1.000
_cell.length_b   1.000
_cell.length_c   1.000
_cell.angle_alpha   90.00
_cell.angle_beta   90.00
_cell.angle_gamma   90.00
#
_symmetry.space_group_name_H-M   'P 1'
#
loop_
_entity.id
_entity.type
_entity.pdbx_description
1 polymer ?
#
loop_
_entity_poly.entity_id
_entity_poly.type
_entity_poly.pdbx_seq_one_letter_code
_entity_poly.pdbx_strand_id
1 'polypeptide(L)'
;MEEHYTPRDTLAATSRTTLQTTAFGALVAGVQNALRKQNVGASGIITRSGGVIAVYAGVGFAYQFTRDSAANLRQKNDTYNEALAGFASGVVIGLSRRSIPFMLGAGASVATVMAAYGYTSGFGIGAGPANADDDDVDRREAMKKLRRRPLEETIAELGEGRGIYAPGYEERRRERLMAKYGVDVGPYQGQKS
;
A
#
# COMPACT_ATOMS: atom_id res chain seq x y z
N MET A 1 -12.08 -0.02 -14.54
CA MET A 1 -13.34 0.58 -14.06
C MET A 1 -13.02 1.46 -12.86
N GLU A 2 -13.71 2.58 -12.67
CA GLU A 2 -13.56 3.39 -11.46
C GLU A 2 -13.97 2.54 -10.26
N GLU A 3 -13.01 2.13 -9.45
CA GLU A 3 -13.26 1.41 -8.19
C GLU A 3 -14.09 2.36 -7.31
N HIS A 4 -15.40 2.09 -7.22
CA HIS A 4 -16.34 3.01 -6.58
C HIS A 4 -16.01 3.07 -5.10
N TYR A 5 -15.34 4.15 -4.68
CA TYR A 5 -14.89 4.30 -3.30
C TYR A 5 -16.10 4.37 -2.37
N THR A 6 -16.15 3.46 -1.41
CA THR A 6 -17.13 3.50 -0.32
C THR A 6 -16.48 4.20 0.87
N PRO A 7 -17.04 5.34 1.33
CA PRO A 7 -16.55 6.02 2.51
C PRO A 7 -16.53 5.09 3.72
N ARG A 8 -15.43 5.13 4.47
CA ARG A 8 -15.29 4.31 5.68
C ARG A 8 -15.62 5.12 6.91
N ASP A 9 -16.40 4.53 7.81
CA ASP A 9 -16.58 5.06 9.15
C ASP A 9 -15.28 4.88 9.95
N THR A 10 -14.50 5.95 9.99
CA THR A 10 -13.20 5.97 10.66
C THR A 10 -13.31 5.72 12.15
N LEU A 11 -14.37 6.19 12.81
CA LEU A 11 -14.51 6.10 14.25
C LEU A 11 -14.94 4.69 14.67
N ALA A 12 -15.91 4.11 13.97
CA ALA A 12 -16.35 2.75 14.24
C ALA A 12 -15.24 1.73 13.93
N ALA A 13 -14.56 1.89 12.79
CA ALA A 13 -13.46 0.99 12.43
C ALA A 13 -12.29 1.12 13.40
N THR A 14 -11.88 2.34 13.71
CA THR A 14 -10.76 2.59 14.64
C THR A 14 -11.07 2.09 16.04
N SER A 15 -12.28 2.31 16.57
CA SER A 15 -12.65 1.83 17.91
C SER A 15 -12.60 0.29 17.97
N ARG A 16 -13.14 -0.40 16.97
CA ARG A 16 -13.09 -1.87 16.90
C ARG A 16 -11.65 -2.40 16.85
N THR A 17 -10.81 -1.87 15.97
CA THR A 17 -9.42 -2.30 15.83
C THR A 17 -8.61 -1.98 17.09
N THR A 18 -8.85 -0.81 17.68
CA THR A 18 -8.20 -0.40 18.94
C THR A 18 -8.60 -1.35 20.08
N LEU A 19 -9.87 -1.72 20.20
CA LEU A 19 -10.33 -2.67 21.21
C LEU A 19 -9.69 -4.05 21.04
N GLN A 20 -9.63 -4.56 19.81
CA GLN A 20 -9.00 -5.86 19.51
C GLN A 20 -7.51 -5.87 19.86
N THR A 21 -6.78 -4.83 19.45
CA THR A 21 -5.35 -4.68 19.75
C THR A 21 -5.09 -4.45 21.22
N THR A 22 -5.95 -3.68 21.91
CA THR A 22 -5.89 -3.50 23.37
C THR A 22 -6.07 -4.82 24.12
N ALA A 23 -7.07 -5.61 23.72
CA ALA A 23 -7.30 -6.93 24.30
C ALA A 23 -6.10 -7.86 24.11
N PHE A 24 -5.51 -7.87 22.90
CA PHE A 24 -4.27 -8.61 22.64
C PHE A 24 -3.10 -8.10 23.50
N GLY A 25 -2.93 -6.79 23.63
CA GLY A 25 -1.93 -6.18 24.50
C GLY A 25 -2.11 -6.55 25.97
N ALA A 26 -3.35 -6.66 26.45
CA ALA A 26 -3.66 -7.11 27.81
C ALA A 26 -3.28 -8.58 28.03
N LEU A 27 -3.51 -9.46 27.04
CA LEU A 27 -3.05 -10.85 27.09
C LEU A 27 -1.52 -10.92 27.16
N VAL A 28 -0.82 -10.18 26.28
CA VAL A 28 0.65 -10.12 26.26
C VAL A 28 1.18 -9.58 27.59
N ALA A 29 0.57 -8.53 28.13
CA ALA A 29 0.93 -7.97 29.43
C ALA A 29 0.72 -8.99 30.57
N GLY A 30 -0.37 -9.77 30.54
CA GLY A 30 -0.63 -10.86 31.48
C GLY A 30 0.43 -11.96 31.42
N VAL A 31 0.81 -12.39 30.21
CA VAL A 31 1.90 -13.39 30.01
C VAL A 31 3.23 -12.84 30.53
N GLN A 32 3.58 -11.60 30.18
CA GLN A 32 4.80 -10.97 30.67
C GLN A 32 4.80 -10.79 32.19
N ASN A 33 3.64 -10.56 32.79
CA ASN A 33 3.50 -10.46 34.24
C ASN A 33 3.70 -11.83 34.90
N ALA A 34 3.09 -12.89 34.35
CA ALA A 34 3.21 -14.26 34.86
C ALA A 34 4.64 -14.81 34.80
N LEU A 35 5.44 -14.40 33.81
CA LEU A 35 6.83 -14.84 33.64
C LEU A 35 7.85 -14.04 34.47
N ARG A 36 7.45 -13.00 35.20
CA ARG A 36 8.37 -12.20 36.02
C ARG A 36 8.67 -12.87 37.36
N LYS A 37 9.96 -12.95 37.70
CA LYS A 37 10.46 -13.50 38.99
C LYS A 37 10.03 -12.72 40.23
N GLN A 38 9.55 -11.48 40.10
CA GLN A 38 9.02 -10.69 41.20
C GLN A 38 7.51 -10.49 40.98
N ASN A 39 6.71 -11.06 41.88
CA ASN A 39 5.27 -10.83 41.96
C ASN A 39 5.02 -9.35 42.20
N VAL A 40 4.76 -8.59 41.13
CA VAL A 40 4.15 -7.28 41.27
C VAL A 40 2.66 -7.51 41.57
N GLY A 41 2.20 -7.09 42.74
CA GLY A 41 0.79 -7.18 43.13
C GLY A 41 -0.13 -6.48 42.12
N ALA A 42 -1.45 -6.57 42.30
CA ALA A 42 -2.46 -6.06 41.35
C ALA A 42 -2.23 -4.59 40.90
N SER A 43 -1.60 -3.74 41.74
CA SER A 43 -1.23 -2.35 41.42
C SER A 43 -0.11 -2.22 40.37
N GLY A 44 0.74 -3.24 40.19
CA GLY A 44 1.81 -3.26 39.19
C GLY A 44 1.33 -3.55 37.77
N ILE A 45 0.16 -4.18 37.61
CA ILE A 45 -0.44 -4.41 36.30
C ILE A 45 -0.84 -3.06 35.69
N ILE A 46 -1.48 -2.18 36.44
CA ILE A 46 -1.91 -0.86 35.95
C ILE A 46 -0.72 0.07 35.72
N THR A 47 0.24 0.13 36.65
CA THR A 47 1.36 1.11 36.58
C THR A 47 2.54 0.65 35.73
N ARG A 48 2.82 -0.65 35.68
CA ARG A 48 4.05 -1.20 35.06
C ARG A 48 3.77 -2.08 33.83
N SER A 49 2.59 -2.72 33.75
CA SER A 49 2.14 -3.45 32.54
C SER A 49 1.21 -2.62 31.65
N GLY A 50 0.61 -1.55 32.18
CA GLY A 50 -0.24 -0.62 31.42
C GLY A 50 0.49 0.05 30.25
N GLY A 51 1.81 0.20 30.32
CA GLY A 51 2.62 0.69 29.20
C GLY A 51 2.55 -0.21 27.96
N VAL A 52 2.54 -1.54 28.13
CA VAL A 52 2.44 -2.48 27.00
C VAL A 52 1.05 -2.39 26.38
N ILE A 53 0.00 -2.41 27.21
CA ILE A 53 -1.39 -2.30 26.77
C ILE A 53 -1.61 -0.99 25.99
N ALA A 54 -1.10 0.13 26.50
CA ALA A 54 -1.19 1.43 25.85
C ALA A 54 -0.46 1.47 24.50
N VAL A 55 0.70 0.81 24.37
CA VAL A 55 1.42 0.72 23.09
C VAL A 55 0.62 -0.08 22.07
N TYR A 56 0.07 -1.23 22.43
CA TYR A 56 -0.75 -2.02 21.51
C TYR A 56 -2.03 -1.28 21.10
N ALA A 57 -2.69 -0.63 22.05
CA ALA A 57 -3.86 0.22 21.78
C ALA A 57 -3.51 1.36 20.81
N GLY A 58 -2.42 2.09 21.10
CA GLY A 58 -1.97 3.21 20.27
C GLY A 58 -1.55 2.78 18.87
N VAL A 59 -0.92 1.61 18.73
CA VAL A 59 -0.56 1.01 17.43
C VAL A 59 -1.81 0.71 16.60
N GLY A 60 -2.81 0.04 17.19
CA GLY A 60 -4.07 -0.27 16.50
C GLY A 60 -4.86 0.97 16.11
N PHE A 61 -4.91 1.95 17.03
CA PHE A 61 -5.53 3.25 16.79
C PHE A 61 -4.85 3.98 15.63
N ALA A 62 -3.54 4.22 15.73
CA ALA A 62 -2.78 4.98 14.74
C ALA A 62 -2.82 4.31 13.37
N TYR A 63 -2.76 2.98 13.31
CA TYR A 63 -2.89 2.22 12.08
C TYR A 63 -4.26 2.45 11.42
N GLN A 64 -5.35 2.09 12.11
CA GLN A 64 -6.69 2.11 11.52
C GLN A 64 -7.15 3.53 11.21
N PHE A 65 -6.91 4.48 12.11
CA PHE A 65 -7.26 5.88 11.92
C PHE A 65 -6.55 6.48 10.71
N THR A 66 -5.24 6.24 10.58
CA THR A 66 -4.46 6.77 9.45
C THR A 66 -4.89 6.12 8.14
N ARG A 67 -5.13 4.80 8.14
CA ARG A 67 -5.59 4.08 6.95
C ARG A 67 -6.91 4.63 6.43
N ASP A 68 -7.92 4.73 7.31
CA ASP A 68 -9.26 5.14 6.89
C ASP A 68 -9.33 6.64 6.59
N SER A 69 -8.58 7.48 7.31
CA SER A 69 -8.47 8.91 7.01
C SER A 69 -7.78 9.14 5.66
N ALA A 70 -6.68 8.45 5.38
CA ALA A 70 -5.97 8.55 4.11
C ALA A 70 -6.85 8.06 2.95
N ALA A 71 -7.59 6.96 3.15
CA ALA A 71 -8.52 6.43 2.17
C ALA A 71 -9.66 7.43 1.89
N ASN A 72 -10.26 8.03 2.93
CA ASN A 72 -11.35 8.99 2.79
C ASN A 72 -10.90 10.29 2.09
N LEU A 73 -9.71 10.79 2.42
CA LEU A 73 -9.15 12.00 1.80
C LEU A 73 -8.78 11.80 0.32
N ARG A 74 -8.27 10.61 -0.03
CA ARG A 74 -7.85 10.28 -1.41
C ARG A 74 -8.96 9.68 -2.24
N GLN A 75 -10.06 9.26 -1.62
CA GLN A 75 -11.14 8.49 -2.25
C GLN A 75 -10.61 7.27 -3.02
N LYS A 76 -9.56 6.64 -2.52
CA LYS A 76 -8.85 5.52 -3.16
C LYS A 76 -8.40 4.51 -2.13
N ASN A 77 -8.54 3.22 -2.45
CA ASN A 77 -8.09 2.11 -1.61
C ASN A 77 -6.78 1.52 -2.15
N ASP A 78 -5.68 2.25 -1.99
CA ASP A 78 -4.37 1.82 -2.50
C ASP A 78 -3.45 1.28 -1.38
N THR A 79 -2.39 0.58 -1.80
CA THR A 79 -1.26 0.12 -0.95
C THR A 79 -0.59 1.26 -0.18
N TYR A 80 -0.63 2.48 -0.71
CA TYR A 80 -0.11 3.67 -0.05
C TYR A 80 -0.81 3.97 1.28
N ASN A 81 -2.10 3.65 1.42
CA ASN A 81 -2.82 3.86 2.67
C ASN A 81 -2.30 2.91 3.77
N GLU A 82 -1.91 1.68 3.39
CA GLU A 82 -1.34 0.70 4.29
C GLU A 82 0.10 1.06 4.68
N ALA A 83 0.87 1.61 3.74
CA ALA A 83 2.21 2.14 4.00
C ALA A 83 2.18 3.30 5.02
N LEU A 84 1.28 4.28 4.82
CA LEU A 84 1.11 5.42 5.72
C LEU A 84 0.63 4.98 7.11
N ALA A 85 -0.34 4.07 7.16
CA ALA A 85 -0.83 3.48 8.40
C ALA A 85 0.26 2.69 9.14
N GLY A 86 1.06 1.90 8.41
CA GLY A 86 2.22 1.17 8.94
C GLY A 86 3.31 2.10 9.48
N PHE A 87 3.56 3.23 8.80
CA PHE A 87 4.48 4.24 9.30
C PHE A 87 3.98 4.83 10.62
N ALA A 88 2.71 5.27 10.66
CA ALA A 88 2.11 5.87 11.85
C ALA A 88 2.14 4.90 13.05
N SER A 89 1.83 3.63 12.84
CA SER A 89 1.87 2.62 13.90
C SER A 89 3.31 2.32 14.36
N GLY A 90 4.28 2.27 13.45
CA GLY A 90 5.70 2.12 13.78
C GLY A 90 6.26 3.30 14.59
N VAL A 91 5.79 4.53 14.33
CA VAL A 91 6.12 5.70 15.14
C VAL A 91 5.59 5.55 16.58
N VAL A 92 4.37 5.01 16.78
CA VAL A 92 3.84 4.75 18.13
C VAL A 92 4.70 3.75 18.90
N ILE A 93 5.19 2.70 18.23
CA ILE A 93 6.15 1.77 18.84
C ILE A 93 7.41 2.53 19.27
N GLY A 94 7.91 3.45 18.44
CA GLY A 94 9.10 4.22 18.77
C GLY A 94 8.91 5.28 19.86
N LEU A 95 7.70 5.84 19.98
CA LEU A 95 7.33 6.75 21.07
C LEU A 95 7.47 6.06 22.43
N SER A 96 7.15 4.76 22.52
CA SER A 96 7.33 3.98 23.75
C SER A 96 8.79 3.92 24.22
N ARG A 97 9.75 3.99 23.28
CA ARG A 97 11.19 4.04 23.56
C ARG A 97 11.77 5.45 23.63
N ARG A 98 10.95 6.50 23.47
CA ARG A 98 11.34 7.92 23.55
C ARG A 98 12.58 8.26 22.71
N SER A 99 12.67 7.68 21.51
CA SER A 99 13.84 7.82 20.64
C SER A 99 13.44 8.15 19.21
N ILE A 100 13.83 9.34 18.75
CA ILE A 100 13.58 9.82 17.37
C ILE A 100 14.17 8.90 16.30
N PRO A 101 15.46 8.47 16.36
CA PRO A 101 15.98 7.59 15.33
C PRO A 101 15.25 6.24 15.30
N PHE A 102 14.83 5.75 16.47
CA PHE A 102 14.06 4.51 16.56
C PHE A 102 12.64 4.67 16.02
N MET A 103 11.99 5.83 16.21
CA MET A 103 10.68 6.14 15.60
C MET A 103 10.73 6.08 14.07
N LEU A 104 11.73 6.71 13.46
CA LEU A 104 11.88 6.70 12.00
C LEU A 104 12.23 5.31 11.46
N GLY A 105 13.14 4.60 12.13
CA GLY A 105 13.51 3.25 11.73
C GLY A 105 12.36 2.24 11.86
N ALA A 106 11.61 2.28 12.98
CA ALA A 106 10.44 1.43 13.19
C ALA A 106 9.29 1.83 12.25
N GLY A 107 9.06 3.13 12.05
CA GLY A 107 8.10 3.63 11.06
C GLY A 107 8.39 3.12 9.66
N ALA A 108 9.63 3.29 9.18
CA ALA A 108 10.02 2.88 7.83
C ALA A 108 9.95 1.35 7.63
N SER A 109 10.39 0.56 8.63
CA SER A 109 10.35 -0.90 8.53
C SER A 109 8.92 -1.43 8.53
N VAL A 110 8.06 -0.96 9.43
CA VAL A 110 6.65 -1.34 9.48
C VAL A 110 5.92 -0.85 8.23
N ALA A 111 6.19 0.36 7.76
CA ALA A 111 5.62 0.87 6.51
C ALA A 111 5.97 -0.02 5.32
N THR A 112 7.21 -0.48 5.22
CA THR A 112 7.65 -1.38 4.13
C THR A 112 6.94 -2.73 4.22
N VAL A 113 6.83 -3.29 5.42
CA VAL A 113 6.13 -4.57 5.62
C VAL A 113 4.64 -4.45 5.29
N MET A 114 3.98 -3.38 5.72
CA MET A 114 2.56 -3.16 5.43
C MET A 114 2.31 -2.80 3.97
N ALA A 115 3.23 -2.06 3.33
CA ALA A 115 3.16 -1.79 1.90
C ALA A 115 3.29 -3.09 1.09
N ALA A 116 4.23 -3.97 1.48
CA ALA A 116 4.38 -5.28 0.86
C ALA A 116 3.13 -6.14 1.07
N TYR A 117 2.57 -6.14 2.28
CA TYR A 117 1.34 -6.87 2.61
C TYR A 117 0.14 -6.39 1.79
N GLY A 118 -0.05 -5.07 1.67
CA GLY A 118 -1.11 -4.49 0.86
C GLY A 118 -0.91 -4.74 -0.63
N TYR A 119 0.34 -4.70 -1.10
CA TYR A 119 0.68 -5.01 -2.48
C TYR A 119 0.39 -6.46 -2.86
N THR A 120 0.55 -7.39 -1.92
CA THR A 120 0.19 -8.80 -2.12
C THR A 120 -1.30 -9.09 -1.88
N SER A 121 -2.13 -8.06 -1.60
CA SER A 121 -3.54 -8.20 -1.22
C SER A 121 -3.73 -9.16 -0.03
N GLY A 122 -2.75 -9.21 0.88
CA GLY A 122 -2.68 -10.13 2.01
C GLY A 122 -1.62 -11.23 1.87
N PHE A 123 -1.52 -12.12 2.87
CA PHE A 123 -0.83 -13.41 2.65
C PHE A 123 -1.71 -14.17 1.66
N GLY A 124 -1.21 -14.56 0.48
CA GLY A 124 -1.96 -15.16 -0.63
C GLY A 124 -2.78 -16.44 -0.34
N ILE A 125 -3.07 -16.73 0.92
CA ILE A 125 -4.08 -17.66 1.43
C ILE A 125 -5.41 -16.91 1.51
N GLY A 126 -6.10 -16.74 0.37
CA GLY A 126 -7.50 -16.31 0.37
C GLY A 126 -7.85 -15.02 -0.39
N ALA A 127 -7.10 -14.66 -1.43
CA ALA A 127 -7.68 -13.86 -2.53
C ALA A 127 -8.66 -14.74 -3.33
N GLY A 128 -9.72 -15.21 -2.67
CA GLY A 128 -10.93 -15.77 -3.28
C GLY A 128 -11.97 -14.63 -3.34
N PRO A 129 -12.62 -14.41 -4.47
CA PRO A 129 -13.25 -13.12 -4.78
C PRO A 129 -14.46 -12.86 -3.89
N ALA A 130 -14.51 -11.67 -3.29
CA ALA A 130 -15.72 -11.15 -2.67
C ALA A 130 -16.76 -10.67 -3.70
N ASN A 131 -16.44 -10.69 -5.00
CA ASN A 131 -17.37 -10.49 -6.12
C ASN A 131 -16.90 -11.33 -7.31
N ALA A 132 -17.42 -12.56 -7.44
CA ALA A 132 -16.89 -13.58 -8.35
C ALA A 132 -17.22 -13.36 -9.85
N ASP A 133 -18.03 -12.36 -10.20
CA ASP A 133 -18.49 -12.18 -11.59
C ASP A 133 -17.65 -11.16 -12.38
N ASP A 134 -17.32 -10.00 -11.80
CA ASP A 134 -16.54 -8.95 -12.49
C ASP A 134 -15.03 -9.28 -12.52
N ASP A 135 -14.51 -9.83 -11.42
CA ASP A 135 -13.08 -10.12 -11.24
C ASP A 135 -12.60 -11.28 -12.16
N ASP A 136 -13.53 -12.14 -12.57
CA ASP A 136 -13.26 -13.29 -13.44
C ASP A 136 -13.07 -12.87 -14.90
N VAL A 137 -13.81 -11.84 -15.36
CA VAL A 137 -13.63 -11.24 -16.68
C VAL A 137 -12.29 -10.52 -16.74
N ASP A 138 -11.99 -9.69 -15.75
CA ASP A 138 -10.72 -8.95 -15.67
C ASP A 138 -9.52 -9.88 -15.53
N ARG A 139 -9.62 -10.96 -14.74
CA ARG A 139 -8.58 -11.98 -14.64
C ARG A 139 -8.39 -12.72 -15.96
N ARG A 140 -9.47 -13.07 -16.66
CA ARG A 140 -9.40 -13.71 -18.00
C ARG A 140 -8.85 -12.75 -19.04
N GLU A 141 -9.17 -11.46 -18.97
CA GLU A 141 -8.61 -10.42 -19.85
C GLU A 141 -7.14 -10.18 -19.55
N ALA A 142 -6.72 -10.12 -18.30
CA ALA A 142 -5.31 -10.04 -17.90
C ALA A 142 -4.52 -11.27 -18.40
N MET A 143 -5.08 -12.48 -18.26
CA MET A 143 -4.48 -13.70 -18.82
C MET A 143 -4.43 -13.69 -20.36
N LYS A 144 -5.43 -13.09 -21.03
CA LYS A 144 -5.41 -12.91 -22.49
C LYS A 144 -4.36 -11.90 -22.93
N LYS A 145 -4.22 -10.78 -22.22
CA LYS A 145 -3.20 -9.73 -22.46
C LYS A 145 -1.78 -10.28 -22.31
N LEU A 146 -1.57 -11.31 -21.48
CA LEU A 146 -0.27 -11.99 -21.39
C LEU A 146 0.18 -12.67 -22.70
N ARG A 147 -0.75 -13.10 -23.56
CA ARG A 147 -0.44 -13.79 -24.82
C ARG A 147 -0.27 -12.83 -25.99
N ARG A 148 -1.14 -11.82 -26.13
CA ARG A 148 -1.10 -10.83 -27.22
C ARG A 148 -1.70 -9.51 -26.71
N ARG A 149 -0.94 -8.41 -26.78
CA ARG A 149 -1.46 -7.05 -26.58
C ARG A 149 -1.47 -6.31 -27.91
N PRO A 150 -2.54 -5.56 -28.22
CA PRO A 150 -2.53 -4.68 -29.38
C PRO A 150 -1.41 -3.63 -29.24
N LEU A 151 -0.76 -3.33 -30.36
CA LEU A 151 0.40 -2.45 -30.42
C LEU A 151 0.00 -1.01 -30.01
N GLU A 152 -1.23 -0.61 -30.31
CA GLU A 152 -1.82 0.68 -29.91
C GLU A 152 -1.96 0.83 -28.38
N GLU A 153 -2.45 -0.20 -27.66
CA GLU A 153 -2.57 -0.20 -26.19
C GLU A 153 -1.18 -0.12 -25.54
N THR A 154 -0.21 -0.83 -26.12
CA THR A 154 1.19 -0.81 -25.65
C THR A 154 1.81 0.58 -25.79
N ILE A 155 1.49 1.29 -26.88
CA ILE A 155 1.98 2.66 -27.13
C ILE A 155 1.25 3.68 -26.24
N ALA A 156 -0.05 3.52 -26.02
CA ALA A 156 -0.79 4.36 -25.09
C ALA A 156 -0.26 4.23 -23.65
N GLU A 157 0.13 3.03 -23.21
CA GLU A 157 0.68 2.80 -21.87
C GLU A 157 2.17 3.18 -21.73
N LEU A 158 3.03 2.78 -22.66
CA LEU A 158 4.49 2.95 -22.54
C LEU A 158 5.03 4.22 -23.23
N GLY A 159 4.23 4.83 -24.11
CA GLY A 159 4.67 5.89 -25.00
C GLY A 159 5.51 5.38 -26.18
N GLU A 160 5.64 6.22 -27.21
CA GLU A 160 6.50 5.92 -28.36
C GLU A 160 7.97 6.19 -28.05
N GLY A 161 8.86 5.27 -28.47
CA GLY A 161 10.31 5.38 -28.27
C GLY A 161 10.93 4.13 -27.63
N ARG A 162 12.26 4.13 -27.48
CA ARG A 162 13.04 3.03 -26.87
C ARG A 162 12.78 1.63 -27.48
N GLY A 163 12.52 1.58 -28.79
CA GLY A 163 12.34 0.33 -29.54
C GLY A 163 10.88 -0.07 -29.84
N ILE A 164 9.90 0.72 -29.39
CA ILE A 164 8.48 0.52 -29.73
C ILE A 164 8.02 1.64 -30.67
N TYR A 165 7.60 1.27 -31.88
CA TYR A 165 7.22 2.20 -32.94
C TYR A 165 5.88 1.82 -33.56
N ALA A 166 4.97 2.77 -33.63
CA ALA A 166 3.73 2.62 -34.39
C ALA A 166 3.98 2.76 -35.90
N PRO A 167 3.09 2.23 -36.74
CA PRO A 167 3.04 2.62 -38.15
C PRO A 167 2.94 4.16 -38.28
N GLY A 168 3.71 4.76 -39.19
CA GLY A 168 3.78 6.22 -39.35
C GLY A 168 4.63 6.97 -38.32
N TYR A 169 5.46 6.28 -37.51
CA TYR A 169 6.36 6.90 -36.54
C TYR A 169 7.40 7.84 -37.16
N GLU A 170 7.92 7.53 -38.34
CA GLU A 170 8.97 8.32 -39.01
C GLU A 170 8.48 9.70 -39.44
N GLU A 171 7.22 9.81 -39.88
CA GLU A 171 6.59 11.09 -40.24
C GLU A 171 6.38 11.96 -38.99
N ARG A 172 5.83 11.40 -37.91
CA ARG A 172 5.66 12.10 -36.63
C ARG A 172 6.99 12.41 -35.95
N ARG A 173 8.03 11.61 -36.19
CA ARG A 173 9.40 11.89 -35.75
C ARG A 173 10.00 13.04 -36.54
N ARG A 174 9.81 13.08 -37.86
CA ARG A 174 10.24 14.19 -38.72
C ARG A 174 9.59 15.50 -38.28
N GLU A 175 8.28 15.51 -38.05
CA GLU A 175 7.56 16.67 -37.51
C GLU A 175 8.12 17.13 -36.16
N ARG A 176 8.38 16.19 -35.22
CA ARG A 176 9.00 16.50 -33.92
C ARG A 176 10.42 17.08 -34.06
N LEU A 177 11.23 16.53 -34.97
CA LEU A 177 12.61 16.98 -35.20
C LEU A 177 12.67 18.32 -35.93
N MET A 178 11.78 18.53 -36.89
CA MET A 178 11.62 19.80 -37.59
C MET A 178 11.15 20.90 -36.64
N ALA A 179 10.14 20.63 -35.81
CA ALA A 179 9.64 21.60 -34.82
C ALA A 179 10.66 21.91 -33.70
N LYS A 180 11.47 20.93 -33.29
CA LYS A 180 12.39 21.10 -32.15
C LYS A 180 13.78 21.60 -32.54
N TYR A 181 14.28 21.23 -33.72
CA TYR A 181 15.66 21.48 -34.12
C TYR A 181 15.81 22.08 -35.53
N GLY A 182 14.73 22.25 -36.30
CA GLY A 182 14.79 22.82 -37.65
C GLY A 182 15.56 21.97 -38.67
N VAL A 183 15.83 20.70 -38.36
CA VAL A 183 16.56 19.77 -39.22
C VAL A 183 15.57 18.92 -40.01
N ASP A 184 15.58 19.04 -41.34
CA ASP A 184 14.80 18.17 -42.23
C ASP A 184 15.57 16.86 -42.47
N VAL A 185 15.10 15.79 -41.83
CA VAL A 185 15.53 14.44 -42.15
C VAL A 185 14.72 13.99 -43.37
N GLY A 186 15.40 13.72 -44.50
CA GLY A 186 14.77 13.40 -45.79
C GLY A 186 13.76 12.23 -45.73
N PRO A 187 12.97 12.01 -46.81
CA PRO A 187 11.84 11.08 -46.79
C PRO A 187 12.27 9.63 -46.48
N TYR A 188 11.42 8.92 -45.73
CA TYR A 188 11.59 7.52 -45.36
C TYR A 188 11.69 6.65 -46.62
N GLN A 189 12.87 6.08 -46.87
CA GLN A 189 13.05 5.04 -47.87
C GLN A 189 12.69 3.70 -47.22
N GLY A 190 11.60 3.10 -47.68
CA GLY A 190 11.04 1.87 -47.13
C GLY A 190 12.08 0.76 -46.91
N GLN A 191 11.89 0.05 -45.79
CA GLN A 191 12.65 -1.13 -45.37
C GLN A 191 12.79 -2.12 -46.54
N LYS A 192 14.02 -2.38 -47.00
CA LYS A 192 14.30 -3.49 -47.93
C LYS A 192 13.96 -4.80 -47.22
N SER A 193 13.25 -5.67 -47.95
CA SER A 193 12.79 -6.99 -47.56
C SER A 193 13.89 -7.90 -47.04
#